data_AF-A0A9P6WSL5-F1
#
_entry.id   AF-A0A9P6WSL5-F1
#
_cell.length_a   1.000
_cell.length_b   1.000
_cell.length_c   1.000
_cell.angle_alpha   90.00
_cell.angle_beta   90.00
_cell.angle_gamma   90.00
#
_symmetry.space_group_name_H-M   'P 1'
#
loop_
_entity.id
_entity.type
_entity.pdbx_description
1 polymer ?
#
loop_
_entity_poly.entity_id
_entity_poly.type
_entity_poly.pdbx_seq_one_letter_code
_entity_poly.pdbx_strand_id
1 'polypeptide(L)'
;MRLVMDNIINRYQTGFLADRFIAENGLVLNILMEQAHVERRPEIGLLLDQEKAYDRVHPTYLRQTMLSFGFPESFVQSIGNLFFGNEVRINTR
;
A
#
# COMPACT_ATOMS: atom_id res chain seq x y z
N MET A 1 -8.03 2.34 14.56
CA MET A 1 -7.47 2.08 13.22
C MET A 1 -8.40 1.23 12.34
N ARG A 2 -8.86 0.03 12.77
CA ARG A 2 -9.73 -0.83 11.93
C ARG A 2 -10.99 -0.16 11.37
N LEU A 3 -11.70 0.63 12.19
CA LEU A 3 -12.97 1.29 11.80
C LEU A 3 -12.85 2.34 10.68
N VAL A 4 -11.65 2.86 10.39
CA VAL A 4 -11.42 3.85 9.33
C VAL A 4 -10.75 3.26 8.10
N MET A 5 -10.13 2.07 8.21
CA MET A 5 -9.41 1.46 7.09
C MET A 5 -10.34 1.12 5.93
N ASP A 6 -11.58 0.68 6.18
CA ASP A 6 -12.51 0.35 5.10
C ASP A 6 -13.03 1.57 4.33
N ASN A 7 -12.93 2.78 4.92
CA ASN A 7 -13.32 4.03 4.26
C ASN A 7 -12.15 4.67 3.50
N ILE A 8 -10.91 4.36 3.90
CA ILE A 8 -9.68 4.99 3.39
C ILE A 8 -9.01 4.10 2.34
N ILE A 9 -9.01 2.79 2.57
CA ILE A 9 -8.30 1.81 1.73
C ILE A 9 -9.27 1.19 0.73
N ASN A 10 -8.87 1.20 -0.54
CA ASN A 10 -9.63 0.58 -1.62
C ASN A 10 -9.97 -0.89 -1.29
N ARG A 11 -11.21 -1.31 -1.59
CA ARG A 11 -11.69 -2.69 -1.38
C ARG A 11 -10.84 -3.77 -2.05
N TYR A 12 -10.15 -3.45 -3.15
CA TYR A 12 -9.28 -4.37 -3.90
C TYR A 12 -7.85 -4.44 -3.34
N GLN A 13 -7.50 -3.61 -2.35
CA GLN A 13 -6.24 -3.77 -1.63
C GLN A 13 -6.42 -4.87 -0.59
N THR A 14 -5.92 -6.07 -0.91
CA THR A 14 -6.05 -7.27 -0.05
C THR A 14 -4.78 -7.58 0.75
N GLY A 15 -3.66 -6.90 0.44
CA GLY A 15 -2.40 -7.07 1.15
C GLY A 15 -2.41 -6.39 2.53
N PHE A 16 -1.81 -7.06 3.53
CA PHE A 16 -1.53 -6.53 4.87
C PHE A 16 -2.75 -6.03 5.67
N LEU A 17 -3.95 -6.48 5.31
CA LEU A 17 -5.19 -6.15 6.02
C LEU A 17 -5.81 -7.42 6.60
N ALA A 18 -6.27 -7.32 7.86
CA ALA A 18 -7.06 -8.38 8.47
C ALA A 18 -8.33 -8.62 7.66
N ASP A 19 -8.75 -9.88 7.59
CA ASP A 19 -9.97 -10.32 6.88
C ASP A 19 -9.97 -10.07 5.36
N ARG A 20 -8.81 -9.81 4.74
CA ARG A 20 -8.65 -9.78 3.28
C ARG A 20 -7.59 -10.79 2.86
N PHE A 21 -7.87 -11.58 1.81
CA PHE A 21 -6.98 -12.67 1.42
C PHE A 21 -6.26 -12.36 0.10
N ILE A 22 -4.93 -12.38 0.13
CA ILE A 22 -4.11 -11.98 -1.04
C ILE A 22 -4.40 -12.81 -2.30
N ALA A 23 -4.77 -14.10 -2.15
CA ALA A 23 -5.04 -14.95 -3.30
C ALA A 23 -6.34 -14.59 -4.05
N GLU A 24 -7.23 -13.79 -3.45
CA GLU A 24 -8.45 -13.30 -4.12
C GLU A 24 -8.11 -12.49 -5.37
N ASN A 25 -7.04 -11.69 -5.33
CA ASN A 25 -6.59 -10.91 -6.50
C ASN A 25 -6.14 -11.82 -7.65
N GLY A 26 -5.46 -12.93 -7.33
CA GLY A 26 -5.05 -13.92 -8.33
C GLY A 26 -6.25 -14.67 -8.93
N LEU A 27 -7.25 -15.00 -8.11
CA LEU A 27 -8.49 -15.62 -8.58
C LEU A 27 -9.27 -14.69 -9.52
N VAL A 28 -9.45 -13.43 -9.13
CA VAL A 28 -10.14 -12.43 -9.96
C VAL A 28 -9.41 -12.23 -11.29
N LEU A 29 -8.07 -12.15 -11.28
CA LEU A 29 -7.29 -12.03 -12.51
C LEU A 29 -7.51 -13.23 -13.46
N ASN A 30 -7.50 -14.46 -12.93
CA ASN A 30 -7.74 -15.66 -13.75
C ASN A 30 -9.14 -15.63 -14.40
N ILE A 31 -10.17 -15.21 -13.66
CA ILE A 31 -11.54 -15.09 -14.19
C ILE A 31 -11.60 -14.03 -15.30
N LEU A 32 -10.97 -12.87 -15.09
CA LEU A 32 -10.93 -11.80 -16.09
C LEU A 32 -10.20 -12.25 -17.37
N MET A 33 -9.08 -12.96 -17.23
CA MET A 33 -8.33 -13.51 -18.37
C MET A 33 -9.18 -14.51 -19.17
N GLU A 34 -9.88 -15.42 -18.49
CA GLU A 34 -10.78 -16.38 -19.14
C GLU A 34 -11.93 -15.67 -19.86
N GLN A 35 -12.54 -14.67 -19.23
CA GLN A 35 -13.62 -13.90 -19.84
C GLN A 35 -13.15 -13.14 -21.08
N ALA A 36 -11.99 -12.48 -21.02
CA ALA A 36 -11.40 -11.80 -22.16
C ALA A 36 -11.11 -12.77 -23.32
N HIS A 37 -10.67 -13.98 -23.00
CA HIS A 37 -10.45 -15.05 -23.98
C HIS A 37 -11.75 -15.48 -24.68
N VAL A 38 -12.80 -15.78 -23.91
CA VAL A 38 -14.11 -16.19 -24.43
C VAL A 38 -14.74 -15.09 -25.28
N GLU A 39 -14.67 -13.83 -24.83
CA GLU A 39 -15.24 -12.68 -25.54
C GLU A 39 -14.37 -12.17 -26.70
N ARG A 40 -13.17 -12.75 -26.91
CA ARG A 40 -12.16 -12.32 -27.90
C ARG A 40 -11.85 -10.83 -27.82
N ARG A 41 -11.80 -10.29 -26.59
CA ARG A 41 -11.54 -8.87 -26.35
C ARG A 41 -10.03 -8.62 -26.26
N PRO A 42 -9.51 -7.57 -26.92
CA PRO A 42 -8.10 -7.21 -26.84
C PRO A 42 -7.83 -6.46 -25.53
N GLU A 43 -7.74 -7.18 -24.41
CA GLU A 43 -7.40 -6.64 -23.11
C GLU A 43 -5.88 -6.74 -22.82
N ILE A 44 -5.39 -5.89 -21.91
CA ILE A 44 -3.97 -5.85 -21.52
C ILE A 44 -3.87 -6.07 -20.01
N GLY A 45 -3.04 -7.04 -19.61
CA GLY A 45 -2.62 -7.21 -18.23
C GLY A 45 -1.41 -6.33 -17.93
N LEU A 46 -1.49 -5.47 -16.91
CA LEU A 46 -0.39 -4.64 -16.45
C LEU A 46 0.08 -5.12 -15.07
N LEU A 47 1.31 -5.61 -14.99
CA LEU A 47 1.98 -5.94 -13.74
C LEU A 47 2.88 -4.78 -13.33
N LEU A 48 2.61 -4.18 -12.17
CA LEU A 48 3.44 -3.14 -11.56
C LEU A 48 4.03 -3.69 -10.27
N ASP A 49 5.35 -3.55 -10.12
CA ASP A 49 6.05 -3.86 -8.89
C ASP A 49 6.92 -2.67 -8.47
N GLN A 50 7.02 -2.44 -7.16
CA GLN A 50 7.78 -1.32 -6.60
C GLN A 50 9.04 -1.85 -5.95
N GLU A 51 10.18 -1.65 -6.61
CA GLU A 51 11.48 -2.04 -6.09
C GLU A 51 11.77 -1.29 -4.78
N LYS A 52 12.01 -2.03 -3.70
CA LYS A 52 12.34 -1.49 -2.37
C LYS A 52 11.34 -0.43 -1.89
N ALA A 53 10.05 -0.77 -1.96
CA ALA A 53 8.94 0.13 -1.66
C ALA A 53 9.08 0.88 -0.32
N TYR A 54 9.63 0.25 0.72
CA TYR A 54 9.83 0.89 2.02
C TYR A 54 11.05 1.83 2.07
N ASP A 55 12.13 1.53 1.35
CA ASP A 55 13.35 2.34 1.36
C ASP A 55 13.19 3.64 0.56
N ARG A 56 12.32 3.61 -0.47
CA ARG A 56 12.13 4.72 -1.41
C ARG A 56 10.98 5.67 -1.05
N VAL A 57 10.43 5.57 0.16
CA VAL A 57 9.35 6.47 0.61
C VAL A 57 9.91 7.87 0.88
N HIS A 58 9.44 8.87 0.13
CA HIS A 58 9.83 10.25 0.36
C HIS A 58 9.11 10.85 1.59
N PRO A 59 9.83 11.39 2.61
CA PRO A 59 9.23 11.84 3.87
C PRO A 59 8.11 12.88 3.68
N THR A 60 8.34 13.87 2.82
CA THR A 60 7.34 14.91 2.53
C THR A 60 6.10 14.33 1.87
N TYR A 61 6.26 13.34 0.99
CA TYR A 61 5.13 12.74 0.29
C TYR A 61 4.27 11.92 1.26
N LEU A 62 4.90 11.13 2.13
CA LEU A 62 4.20 10.40 3.19
C LEU A 62 3.44 11.37 4.11
N ARG A 63 4.07 12.46 4.55
CA ARG A 63 3.43 13.48 5.40
C ARG A 63 2.19 14.07 4.73
N GLN A 64 2.30 14.54 3.47
CA GLN A 64 1.18 15.14 2.76
C GLN A 64 0.05 14.15 2.49
N THR A 65 0.40 12.89 2.21
CA THR A 65 -0.56 11.80 2.00
C THR A 65 -1.36 11.55 3.27
N MET A 66 -0.70 11.43 4.43
CA MET A 66 -1.39 11.23 5.71
C MET A 66 -2.32 12.40 6.07
N LEU A 67 -1.89 13.64 5.85
CA LEU A 67 -2.75 14.81 6.08
C LEU A 67 -3.96 14.83 5.14
N SER A 68 -3.77 14.44 3.87
CA SER A 68 -4.86 14.35 2.88
C SER A 68 -5.89 13.27 3.26
N PHE A 69 -5.46 12.19 3.91
CA PHE A 69 -6.33 11.16 4.47
C PHE A 69 -7.00 11.58 5.79
N GLY A 70 -6.74 12.78 6.31
CA GLY A 70 -7.37 13.33 7.51
C GLY A 70 -6.75 12.85 8.82
N PHE A 71 -5.52 12.32 8.79
CA PHE A 71 -4.83 11.95 10.02
C PHE A 71 -4.44 13.19 10.83
N PRO A 72 -4.57 13.18 12.17
CA PRO A 72 -4.20 14.32 13.01
C PRO A 72 -2.70 14.65 12.90
N GLU A 73 -2.36 15.94 12.90
CA GLU A 73 -0.99 16.44 12.78
C GLU A 73 -0.03 15.81 13.82
N SER A 74 -0.49 15.62 15.07
CA SER A 74 0.30 14.98 16.12
C SER A 74 0.69 13.54 15.78
N PHE A 75 -0.23 12.78 15.18
CA PHE A 75 0.02 11.40 14.75
C PHE A 75 0.98 11.36 13.55
N VAL A 76 0.79 12.26 12.59
CA VAL A 76 1.70 12.39 11.43
C VAL A 76 3.11 12.71 11.89
N GLN A 77 3.29 13.62 12.85
CA GLN A 77 4.59 13.93 13.41
C GLN A 77 5.23 12.73 14.12
N SER A 78 4.45 11.95 14.88
CA SER A 78 4.96 10.74 15.53
C SER A 78 5.49 9.71 14.51
N ILE A 79 4.75 9.49 13.43
CA ILE A 79 5.17 8.60 12.34
C ILE A 79 6.41 9.14 11.62
N GLY A 80 6.47 10.44 11.33
CA GLY A 80 7.63 11.08 10.72
C GLY A 80 8.91 10.90 11.55
N ASN A 81 8.82 11.14 12.87
CA ASN A 81 9.95 10.93 13.78
C ASN A 81 10.38 9.46 13.83
N LEU A 82 9.40 8.54 13.88
CA LEU A 82 9.66 7.10 13.95
C LEU A 82 10.40 6.56 12.72
N PHE A 83 10.09 7.03 11.51
CA PHE A 83 10.70 6.50 10.29
C PHE A 83 11.95 7.27 9.84
N PHE A 84 12.00 8.57 10.08
CA PHE A 84 13.04 9.44 9.50
C PHE A 84 13.92 10.15 10.53
N GLY A 85 13.58 10.07 11.82
CA GLY A 85 14.34 10.69 12.91
C GLY A 85 15.34 9.76 13.60
N ASN A 86 15.51 8.52 13.12
CA ASN A 86 16.39 7.55 13.78
C ASN A 86 17.85 7.72 13.36
N GLU A 87 18.73 7.90 14.35
CA GLU A 87 20.18 7.78 14.17
C GLU A 87 20.65 6.41 14.67
N VAL A 88 21.16 5.57 13.77
CA VAL A 88 21.81 4.32 14.18
C VAL A 88 23.24 4.65 14.60
N ARG A 89 23.56 4.50 15.89
CA ARG A 89 24.92 4.65 16.43
C ARG A 89 25.51 3.28 16.71
N ILE A 90 26.57 2.92 16.00
CA ILE A 90 27.32 1.69 16.23
C ILE A 90 28.58 2.05 17.01
N ASN A 91 28.77 1.43 18.17
CA ASN A 91 29.96 1.63 18.99
C ASN A 91 30.97 0.52 18.68
N THR A 92 31.92 0.79 17.79
CA THR A 92 33.03 -0.12 17.52
C THR A 92 34.13 0.14 18.55
N ARG A 93 34.33 -0.84 19.45
CA ARG A 93 35.51 -0.89 20.32
C ARG A 93 36.77 -1.15 19.52
#